data_AF-T0ZJK0-F1
#
_entry.id   AF-T0ZJK0-F1
#
_cell.length_a   1.000
_cell.length_b   1.000
_cell.length_c   1.000
_cell.angle_alpha   90.00
_cell.angle_beta   90.00
_cell.angle_gamma   90.00
#
_symmetry.space_group_name_H-M   'P 1'
#
loop_
_entity.id
_entity.type
_entity.pdbx_description
1 polymer ?
#
loop_
_entity_poly.entity_id
_entity_poly.type
_entity_poly.pdbx_seq_one_letter_code
_entity_poly.pdbx_strand_id
1 'polypeptide(L)'
;MDENGNPAALDVSQFDAWLRGARADIPVNALQTMTNELGTQDTPRFTSRCGGDVAKTELAMVFQFTYIGTPAIYYGDEYGMLGGSDPDDRRTFDWSQATLSDPPVALAHKLIAIRMQYPALRTGSFMTLVTDDTDDVYAYGRFDANNRVAVVLNAAGSAHSVIVPVWQLSMTNGSTVT
;
A
#
# COMPACT_ATOMS: atom_id res chain seq x y z
N MET A 1 9.94 -3.09 -12.39
CA MET A 1 10.27 -4.45 -12.86
C MET A 1 9.56 -5.44 -11.95
N ASP A 2 9.14 -6.59 -12.46
CA ASP A 2 8.67 -7.69 -11.60
C ASP A 2 9.83 -8.29 -10.80
N GLU A 3 9.54 -9.32 -10.01
CA GLU A 3 10.53 -10.05 -9.18
C GLU A 3 11.60 -10.77 -10.00
N ASN A 4 11.37 -10.98 -11.29
CA ASN A 4 12.30 -11.59 -12.24
C ASN A 4 13.07 -10.56 -13.09
N GLY A 5 12.90 -9.26 -12.81
CA GLY A 5 13.54 -8.19 -13.56
C GLY A 5 12.88 -7.85 -14.90
N ASN A 6 11.71 -8.41 -15.21
CA ASN A 6 10.99 -8.11 -16.45
C ASN A 6 10.28 -6.75 -16.34
N PRO A 7 10.09 -6.05 -17.48
CA PRO A 7 9.16 -4.94 -17.56
C PRO A 7 7.75 -5.41 -17.18
N ALA A 8 7.29 -4.98 -16.00
CA ALA A 8 5.95 -5.23 -15.50
C ALA A 8 5.39 -3.89 -15.01
N ALA A 9 5.22 -2.98 -15.96
CA ALA A 9 4.53 -1.71 -15.72
C ALA A 9 3.04 -1.94 -15.99
N LEU A 10 2.22 -1.57 -15.01
CA LEU A 10 0.78 -1.50 -15.16
C LEU A 10 0.39 -0.04 -15.05
N ASP A 11 -0.53 0.39 -15.90
CA ASP A 11 -1.23 1.66 -15.69
C ASP A 11 -2.19 1.50 -14.49
N VAL A 12 -2.67 2.61 -13.94
CA VAL A 12 -3.51 2.60 -12.73
C VAL A 12 -4.79 1.77 -12.91
N SER A 13 -5.44 1.87 -14.07
CA SER A 13 -6.63 1.10 -14.42
C SER A 13 -6.35 -0.40 -14.51
N GLN A 14 -5.17 -0.78 -14.99
CA GLN A 14 -4.73 -2.18 -15.04
C GLN A 14 -4.42 -2.71 -13.63
N PHE A 15 -3.80 -1.89 -12.78
CA PHE A 15 -3.57 -2.22 -11.38
C PHE A 15 -4.89 -2.47 -10.64
N ASP A 16 -5.88 -1.58 -10.77
CA ASP A 16 -7.22 -1.79 -10.19
C ASP A 16 -7.88 -3.07 -10.72
N ALA A 17 -7.84 -3.30 -12.03
CA ALA A 17 -8.44 -4.47 -12.65
C ALA A 17 -7.79 -5.78 -12.17
N TRP A 18 -6.46 -5.81 -12.05
CA TRP A 18 -5.74 -6.95 -11.49
C TRP A 18 -6.18 -7.19 -10.05
N LEU A 19 -6.11 -6.17 -9.20
CA LEU A 19 -6.50 -6.28 -7.79
C LEU A 19 -7.94 -6.80 -7.65
N ARG A 20 -8.87 -6.28 -8.44
CA ARG A 20 -10.26 -6.74 -8.44
C ARG A 20 -10.39 -8.19 -8.89
N GLY A 21 -9.66 -8.61 -9.92
CA GLY A 21 -9.61 -10.01 -10.38
C GLY A 21 -9.13 -10.94 -9.26
N ALA A 22 -7.98 -10.63 -8.67
CA ALA A 22 -7.42 -11.42 -7.56
C ALA A 22 -8.36 -11.52 -6.35
N ARG A 23 -9.08 -10.45 -6.01
CA ARG A 23 -10.09 -10.46 -4.94
C ARG A 23 -11.32 -11.32 -5.28
N ALA A 24 -11.71 -11.38 -6.55
CA ALA A 24 -12.92 -12.08 -6.97
C ALA A 24 -12.78 -13.61 -6.90
N ASP A 25 -11.55 -14.12 -6.99
CA ASP A 25 -11.24 -15.56 -6.96
C ASP A 25 -11.26 -16.15 -5.55
N ILE A 26 -11.28 -15.32 -4.50
CA ILE A 26 -11.06 -15.74 -3.12
C ILE A 26 -12.25 -15.34 -2.24
N PRO A 27 -12.80 -16.26 -1.42
CA PRO A 27 -13.82 -15.91 -0.43
C PRO A 27 -13.39 -14.78 0.49
N VAL A 28 -14.31 -13.87 0.84
CA VAL A 28 -13.99 -12.63 1.58
C VAL A 28 -13.21 -12.88 2.88
N ASN A 29 -13.57 -13.92 3.64
CA ASN A 29 -12.87 -14.27 4.87
C ASN A 29 -11.42 -14.71 4.62
N ALA A 30 -11.16 -15.48 3.55
CA ALA A 30 -9.82 -15.88 3.15
C ALA A 30 -9.02 -14.68 2.62
N LEU A 31 -9.67 -13.78 1.86
CA LEU A 31 -9.05 -12.54 1.38
C LEU A 31 -8.58 -11.65 2.54
N GLN A 32 -9.40 -11.52 3.58
CA GLN A 32 -9.07 -10.73 4.79
C GLN A 32 -7.89 -11.31 5.58
N THR A 33 -7.54 -12.58 5.36
CA THR A 33 -6.43 -13.26 6.03
C THR A 33 -5.23 -13.52 5.12
N MET A 34 -5.28 -13.14 3.84
CA MET A 34 -4.12 -13.28 2.95
C MET A 34 -2.94 -12.46 3.46
N THR A 35 -1.75 -13.05 3.41
CA THR A 35 -0.51 -12.35 3.74
C THR A 35 -0.11 -11.46 2.57
N ASN A 36 -0.09 -10.15 2.79
CA ASN A 36 0.29 -9.16 1.78
C ASN A 36 1.72 -8.70 2.05
N GLU A 37 2.67 -9.20 1.28
CA GLU A 37 4.10 -8.93 1.40
C GLU A 37 4.57 -8.02 0.27
N LEU A 38 5.40 -7.02 0.57
CA LEU A 38 6.08 -6.24 -0.46
C LEU A 38 7.31 -6.96 -1.00
N GLY A 39 7.94 -7.78 -0.17
CA GLY A 39 9.04 -8.68 -0.51
C GLY A 39 9.17 -9.78 0.54
N THR A 40 9.93 -10.81 0.22
CA THR A 40 10.23 -11.96 1.08
C THR A 40 11.70 -12.35 0.95
N GLN A 41 12.11 -13.42 1.65
CA GLN A 41 13.44 -14.03 1.51
C GLN A 41 13.72 -14.70 0.15
N ASP A 42 12.75 -14.69 -0.76
CA ASP A 42 12.82 -15.33 -2.08
C ASP A 42 12.65 -14.31 -3.23
N THR A 43 12.65 -13.00 -2.92
CA THR A 43 12.43 -11.92 -3.89
C THR A 43 13.41 -10.77 -3.64
N PRO A 44 13.87 -10.05 -4.69
CA PRO A 44 14.63 -8.82 -4.48
C PRO A 44 13.85 -7.81 -3.63
N ARG A 45 14.56 -7.14 -2.71
CA ARG A 45 13.99 -6.14 -1.79
C ARG A 45 13.18 -5.09 -2.56
N PHE A 46 12.03 -4.71 -2.01
CA PHE A 46 11.10 -3.79 -2.69
C PHE A 46 11.78 -2.46 -3.06
N THR A 47 12.54 -1.87 -2.13
CA THR A 47 13.29 -0.63 -2.36
C THR A 47 14.33 -0.78 -3.48
N SER A 48 14.94 -1.96 -3.64
CA SER A 48 15.88 -2.23 -4.74
C SER A 48 15.17 -2.32 -6.09
N ARG A 49 13.99 -2.94 -6.15
CA ARG A 49 13.13 -2.91 -7.36
C ARG A 49 12.64 -1.51 -7.71
N CYS A 50 12.53 -0.63 -6.71
CA CYS A 50 12.21 0.78 -6.87
C CYS A 50 13.41 1.65 -7.31
N GLY A 51 14.60 1.06 -7.47
CA GLY A 51 15.82 1.79 -7.85
C GLY A 51 16.44 2.59 -6.70
N GLY A 52 16.18 2.19 -5.45
CA GLY A 52 16.65 2.91 -4.26
C GLY A 52 15.75 4.08 -3.84
N ASP A 53 14.63 4.28 -4.53
CA ASP A 53 13.68 5.35 -4.23
C ASP A 53 12.77 4.98 -3.06
N VAL A 54 13.09 5.52 -1.89
CA VAL A 54 12.37 5.28 -0.64
C VAL A 54 10.93 5.81 -0.69
N ALA A 55 10.65 6.87 -1.44
CA ALA A 55 9.29 7.41 -1.54
C ALA A 55 8.32 6.41 -2.17
N LYS A 56 8.81 5.56 -3.08
CA LYS A 56 8.03 4.45 -3.65
C LYS A 56 7.76 3.36 -2.62
N THR A 57 8.72 3.06 -1.74
CA THR A 57 8.52 2.15 -0.60
C THR A 57 7.47 2.70 0.35
N GLU A 58 7.51 4.00 0.65
CA GLU A 58 6.50 4.67 1.48
C GLU A 58 5.10 4.60 0.85
N LEU A 59 4.97 4.87 -0.46
CA LEU A 59 3.71 4.73 -1.19
C LEU A 59 3.16 3.29 -1.11
N ALA A 60 4.03 2.30 -1.28
CA ALA A 60 3.69 0.89 -1.19
C ALA A 60 3.25 0.50 0.23
N MET A 61 3.87 1.06 1.28
CA MET A 61 3.43 0.86 2.67
C MET A 61 2.04 1.45 2.90
N VAL A 62 1.75 2.66 2.40
CA VAL A 62 0.40 3.26 2.51
C VAL A 62 -0.64 2.33 1.90
N PHE A 63 -0.37 1.78 0.71
CA PHE A 63 -1.24 0.78 0.08
C PHE A 63 -1.36 -0.48 0.96
N GLN A 64 -0.25 -1.10 1.33
CA GLN A 64 -0.18 -2.34 2.11
C GLN A 64 -1.01 -2.27 3.40
N PHE A 65 -0.88 -1.17 4.16
CA PHE A 65 -1.57 -0.99 5.43
C PHE A 65 -3.02 -0.54 5.31
N THR A 66 -3.49 -0.15 4.13
CA THR A 66 -4.88 0.27 3.91
C THR A 66 -5.66 -0.66 2.98
N TYR A 67 -5.02 -1.66 2.38
CA TYR A 67 -5.64 -2.68 1.55
C TYR A 67 -6.27 -3.82 2.36
N ILE A 68 -7.03 -4.70 1.68
CA ILE A 68 -7.63 -5.90 2.29
C ILE A 68 -6.55 -6.97 2.44
N GLY A 69 -6.52 -7.66 3.58
CA GLY A 69 -5.55 -8.70 3.91
C GLY A 69 -4.71 -8.36 5.14
N THR A 70 -3.78 -9.24 5.49
CA THR A 70 -2.84 -9.08 6.60
C THR A 70 -1.56 -8.44 6.06
N PRO A 71 -1.26 -7.16 6.37
CA PRO A 71 0.02 -6.58 5.98
C PRO A 71 1.17 -7.30 6.70
N ALA A 72 2.20 -7.68 5.95
CA ALA A 72 3.39 -8.33 6.48
C ALA A 72 4.65 -7.59 6.04
N ILE A 73 5.47 -7.19 7.02
CA ILE A 73 6.75 -6.52 6.78
C ILE A 73 7.85 -7.58 6.80
N TYR A 74 8.63 -7.66 5.73
CA TYR A 74 9.88 -8.41 5.72
C TYR A 74 10.97 -7.58 6.39
N TYR A 75 11.68 -8.15 7.36
CA TYR A 75 12.55 -7.40 8.27
C TYR A 75 13.52 -6.47 7.54
N GLY A 76 13.46 -5.17 7.81
CA GLY A 76 14.27 -4.14 7.18
C GLY A 76 13.57 -3.37 6.06
N ASP A 77 12.46 -3.87 5.52
CA ASP A 77 11.68 -3.12 4.52
C ASP A 77 11.08 -1.85 5.12
N GLU A 78 10.83 -1.82 6.44
CA GLU A 78 10.29 -0.65 7.16
C GLU A 78 11.22 0.57 7.19
N TYR A 79 12.53 0.38 6.98
CA TYR A 79 13.51 1.47 6.78
C TYR A 79 14.04 1.53 5.35
N GLY A 80 13.49 0.71 4.44
CA GLY A 80 13.88 0.67 3.05
C GLY A 80 15.19 -0.08 2.77
N MET A 81 15.50 -1.15 3.52
CA MET A 81 16.69 -1.99 3.27
C MET A 81 16.83 -2.38 1.79
N LEU A 82 18.03 -2.19 1.25
CA LEU A 82 18.39 -2.62 -0.10
C LEU A 82 18.90 -4.06 -0.11
N GLY A 83 18.70 -4.76 -1.23
CA GLY A 83 19.13 -6.14 -1.46
C GLY A 83 18.63 -6.65 -2.81
N GLY A 84 19.51 -7.27 -3.60
CA GLY A 84 19.17 -7.99 -4.82
C GLY A 84 18.50 -9.34 -4.54
N SER A 85 18.62 -10.29 -5.47
CA SER A 85 18.15 -11.67 -5.28
C SER A 85 18.92 -12.41 -4.18
N ASP A 86 18.36 -13.51 -3.67
CA ASP A 86 19.00 -14.45 -2.75
C ASP A 86 20.48 -14.71 -3.14
N PRO A 87 21.45 -14.51 -2.21
CA PRO A 87 21.30 -14.22 -0.78
C PRO A 87 21.32 -12.74 -0.38
N ASP A 88 21.35 -11.82 -1.34
CA ASP A 88 21.48 -10.38 -1.05
C ASP A 88 20.20 -9.77 -0.45
N ASP A 89 19.06 -10.44 -0.55
CA ASP A 89 17.81 -10.12 0.14
C ASP A 89 17.86 -10.40 1.66
N ARG A 90 18.85 -11.18 2.13
CA ARG A 90 19.02 -11.63 3.53
C ARG A 90 20.14 -10.90 4.28
N ARG A 91 20.39 -9.63 3.96
CA ARG A 91 21.40 -8.81 4.66
C ARG A 91 21.11 -8.71 6.15
N THR A 92 22.18 -8.50 6.93
CA THR A 92 22.06 -8.22 8.36
C THR A 92 21.29 -6.92 8.58
N PHE A 93 20.39 -6.92 9.56
CA PHE A 93 19.59 -5.75 9.91
C PHE A 93 20.45 -4.63 10.53
N ASP A 94 20.29 -3.41 10.05
CA ASP A 94 20.97 -2.23 10.59
C ASP A 94 20.13 -1.61 11.72
N TRP A 95 20.49 -1.96 12.95
CA TRP A 95 19.80 -1.48 14.15
C TRP A 95 19.88 0.04 14.35
N SER A 96 20.80 0.75 13.68
CA SER A 96 20.85 2.21 13.78
C SER A 96 19.68 2.89 13.05
N GLN A 97 19.04 2.21 12.09
CA GLN A 97 17.87 2.69 11.35
C GLN A 97 16.54 2.44 12.07
N ALA A 98 16.51 1.53 13.06
CA ALA A 98 15.29 1.09 13.74
C ALA A 98 14.80 2.08 14.81
N THR A 99 14.52 3.31 14.38
CA THR A 99 14.14 4.43 15.23
C THR A 99 13.04 5.25 14.57
N LEU A 100 12.16 5.85 15.36
CA LEU A 100 11.12 6.76 14.87
C LEU A 100 11.67 8.08 14.29
N SER A 101 12.98 8.32 14.37
CA SER A 101 13.64 9.41 13.64
C SER A 101 13.89 9.07 12.17
N ASP A 102 13.87 7.79 11.79
CA ASP A 102 13.88 7.36 10.39
C ASP A 102 12.47 7.55 9.79
N PRO A 103 12.30 8.34 8.71
CA PRO A 103 10.97 8.68 8.21
C PRO A 103 10.13 7.47 7.73
N PRO A 104 10.68 6.50 6.97
CA PRO A 104 9.98 5.26 6.63
C PRO A 104 9.51 4.48 7.86
N VAL A 105 10.35 4.33 8.89
CA VAL A 105 9.97 3.64 10.14
C VAL A 105 8.87 4.39 10.87
N ALA A 106 8.96 5.72 10.95
CA ALA A 106 7.93 6.56 11.55
C ALA A 106 6.59 6.43 10.79
N LEU A 107 6.64 6.35 9.46
CA LEU A 107 5.47 6.13 8.61
C LEU A 107 4.86 4.74 8.85
N ALA A 108 5.66 3.68 8.85
CA ALA A 108 5.19 2.32 9.15
C ALA A 108 4.49 2.26 10.52
N HIS A 109 5.11 2.84 11.55
CA HIS A 109 4.52 2.95 12.89
C HIS A 109 3.17 3.69 12.88
N LYS A 110 3.08 4.82 12.16
CA LYS A 110 1.84 5.60 12.02
C LYS A 110 0.75 4.82 11.27
N LEU A 111 1.10 4.12 10.19
CA LEU A 111 0.17 3.33 9.39
C LEU A 111 -0.38 2.12 10.17
N ILE A 112 0.46 1.46 10.98
CA ILE A 112 0.02 0.41 11.89
C ILE A 112 -1.01 0.97 12.88
N ALA A 113 -0.73 2.12 13.50
CA ALA A 113 -1.66 2.75 14.44
C ALA A 113 -3.00 3.10 13.77
N ILE A 114 -2.98 3.68 12.56
CA ILE A 114 -4.18 4.00 11.77
C ILE A 114 -4.97 2.71 11.46
N ARG A 115 -4.32 1.65 10.98
CA ARG A 115 -4.98 0.38 10.69
C ARG A 115 -5.65 -0.22 11.93
N MET A 116 -5.00 -0.14 13.08
CA MET A 116 -5.53 -0.63 14.35
C MET A 116 -6.70 0.22 14.86
N GLN A 117 -6.69 1.52 14.59
CA GLN A 117 -7.76 2.44 14.98
C GLN A 117 -9.06 2.22 14.18
N TYR A 118 -8.98 1.88 12.89
CA TYR A 118 -10.15 1.80 12.01
C TYR A 118 -10.47 0.36 11.56
N PRO A 119 -11.51 -0.32 12.11
CA PRO A 119 -11.89 -1.67 11.70
C PRO A 119 -12.17 -1.81 10.20
N ALA A 120 -12.72 -0.76 9.60
CA ALA A 120 -12.92 -0.63 8.16
C ALA A 120 -11.68 -1.00 7.30
N LEU A 121 -10.47 -0.72 7.78
CA LEU A 121 -9.23 -1.06 7.05
C LEU A 121 -8.90 -2.56 7.08
N ARG A 122 -9.41 -3.32 8.05
CA ARG A 122 -9.15 -4.76 8.22
C ARG A 122 -10.26 -5.60 7.60
N THR A 123 -11.51 -5.32 7.96
CA THR A 123 -12.67 -6.15 7.58
C THR A 123 -13.76 -5.39 6.84
N GLY A 124 -13.62 -4.08 6.66
CA GLY A 124 -14.57 -3.27 5.91
C GLY A 124 -14.53 -3.54 4.40
N SER A 125 -15.58 -3.06 3.74
CA SER A 125 -15.74 -3.09 2.29
C SER A 125 -14.61 -2.38 1.56
N PHE A 126 -14.44 -2.70 0.28
CA PHE A 126 -13.53 -2.02 -0.64
C PHE A 126 -14.32 -1.51 -1.83
N MET A 127 -14.05 -0.26 -2.25
CA MET A 127 -14.67 0.35 -3.42
C MET A 127 -13.65 1.21 -4.15
N THR A 128 -13.47 1.00 -5.44
CA THR A 128 -12.65 1.87 -6.29
C THR A 128 -13.34 3.23 -6.44
N LEU A 129 -12.60 4.32 -6.30
CA LEU A 129 -13.11 5.69 -6.40
C LEU A 129 -12.55 6.45 -7.60
N VAL A 130 -11.24 6.33 -7.84
CA VAL A 130 -10.53 7.00 -8.95
C VAL A 130 -9.51 6.03 -9.53
N THR A 131 -9.48 5.94 -10.85
CA THR A 131 -8.42 5.30 -11.65
C THR A 131 -8.05 6.28 -12.75
N ASP A 132 -6.98 7.03 -12.54
CA ASP A 132 -6.50 8.05 -13.48
C ASP A 132 -5.13 7.64 -14.03
N ASP A 133 -5.13 7.15 -15.26
CA ASP A 133 -3.92 6.73 -15.98
C ASP A 133 -3.12 7.93 -16.52
N THR A 134 -3.70 9.13 -16.58
CA THR A 134 -3.00 10.32 -17.09
C THR A 134 -2.15 10.96 -16.01
N ASP A 135 -2.68 11.03 -14.79
CA ASP A 135 -2.03 11.65 -13.63
C ASP A 135 -1.42 10.62 -12.65
N ASP A 136 -1.46 9.32 -12.97
CA ASP A 136 -1.02 8.21 -12.12
C ASP A 136 -1.64 8.24 -10.70
N VAL A 137 -2.95 8.55 -10.63
CA VAL A 137 -3.69 8.65 -9.37
C VAL A 137 -4.65 7.48 -9.20
N TYR A 138 -4.49 6.75 -8.09
CA TYR A 138 -5.41 5.73 -7.65
C TYR A 138 -6.10 6.13 -6.35
N ALA A 139 -7.42 6.01 -6.27
CA ALA A 139 -8.14 6.18 -5.01
C ALA A 139 -9.16 5.08 -4.78
N TYR A 140 -9.28 4.67 -3.53
CA TYR A 140 -10.26 3.68 -3.09
C TYR A 140 -10.79 3.98 -1.69
N GLY A 141 -11.99 3.47 -1.42
CA GLY A 141 -12.64 3.56 -0.14
C GLY A 141 -12.53 2.26 0.65
N ARG A 142 -12.29 2.39 1.95
CA ARG A 142 -12.48 1.35 2.96
C ARG A 142 -13.51 1.82 3.96
N PHE A 143 -14.58 1.06 4.13
CA PHE A 143 -15.70 1.51 4.96
C PHE A 143 -16.46 0.37 5.61
N ASP A 144 -17.05 0.68 6.75
CA ASP A 144 -17.98 -0.16 7.48
C ASP A 144 -19.17 0.70 7.97
N ALA A 145 -19.97 0.17 8.90
CA ALA A 145 -21.11 0.90 9.45
C ALA A 145 -20.68 2.22 10.14
N ASN A 146 -19.49 2.27 10.73
CA ASN A 146 -19.06 3.33 11.64
C ASN A 146 -18.03 4.28 11.02
N ASN A 147 -17.21 3.82 10.09
CA ASN A 147 -16.11 4.59 9.53
C ASN A 147 -16.10 4.53 8.00
N ARG A 148 -15.68 5.64 7.38
CA ARG A 148 -15.44 5.77 5.95
C ARG A 148 -14.05 6.35 5.77
N VAL A 149 -13.19 5.64 5.04
CA VAL A 149 -11.81 6.03 4.78
C VAL A 149 -11.63 6.10 3.28
N ALA A 150 -11.25 7.25 2.75
CA ALA A 150 -10.81 7.40 1.37
C ALA A 150 -9.28 7.42 1.35
N VAL A 151 -8.67 6.51 0.62
CA VAL A 151 -7.23 6.44 0.40
C VAL A 151 -6.96 6.99 -1.00
N VAL A 152 -5.97 7.88 -1.10
CA VAL A 152 -5.52 8.47 -2.37
C VAL A 152 -4.02 8.22 -2.49
N LEU A 153 -3.62 7.59 -3.58
CA LEU A 153 -2.26 7.24 -3.92
C LEU A 153 -1.88 7.99 -5.18
N ASN A 154 -0.76 8.70 -5.13
CA ASN A 154 -0.18 9.41 -6.25
C ASN A 154 1.13 8.71 -6.61
N ALA A 155 1.17 8.03 -7.75
CA ALA A 155 2.36 7.35 -8.25
C ALA A 155 3.19 8.21 -9.22
N ALA A 156 2.71 9.41 -9.58
CA ALA A 156 3.46 10.37 -10.38
C ALA A 156 4.64 10.96 -9.59
N GLY A 157 5.65 11.44 -10.33
CA GLY A 157 6.79 12.18 -9.77
C GLY A 157 6.46 13.64 -9.39
N SER A 158 5.21 14.07 -9.51
CA SER A 158 4.73 15.43 -9.26
C SER A 158 3.49 15.45 -8.38
N ALA A 159 3.21 16.58 -7.73
CA ALA A 159 2.00 16.75 -6.93
C ALA A 159 0.78 17.01 -7.82
N HIS A 160 -0.36 16.37 -7.51
CA HIS A 160 -1.64 16.55 -8.19
C HIS A 160 -2.73 17.03 -7.25
N SER A 161 -3.64 17.87 -7.75
CA SER A 161 -4.89 18.21 -7.06
C SER A 161 -6.00 17.29 -7.54
N VAL A 162 -6.56 16.49 -6.62
CA VAL A 162 -7.51 15.43 -6.96
C VAL A 162 -8.87 15.72 -6.35
N ILE A 163 -9.94 15.67 -7.16
CA ILE A 163 -11.31 15.69 -6.66
C ILE A 163 -11.72 14.26 -6.32
N VAL A 164 -11.77 13.93 -5.03
CA VAL A 164 -12.13 12.59 -4.56
C VAL A 164 -13.66 12.47 -4.46
N PRO A 165 -14.32 11.51 -5.13
CA PRO A 165 -15.77 11.35 -5.11
C PRO A 165 -16.25 10.66 -3.82
N VAL A 166 -15.96 11.26 -2.66
CA VAL A 166 -16.28 10.71 -1.33
C VAL A 166 -17.77 10.49 -1.07
N TRP A 167 -18.64 11.09 -1.89
CA TRP A 167 -20.08 10.82 -1.89
C TRP A 167 -20.40 9.35 -2.23
N GLN A 168 -19.54 8.65 -2.97
CA GLN A 168 -19.68 7.20 -3.21
C GLN A 168 -19.51 6.37 -1.92
N LEU A 169 -18.81 6.92 -0.92
CA LEU A 169 -18.70 6.35 0.42
C LEU A 169 -19.78 6.86 1.37
N SER A 170 -20.78 7.58 0.87
CA SER A 170 -21.84 8.22 1.66
C SER A 170 -21.30 9.20 2.72
N MET A 171 -20.17 9.87 2.44
CA MET A 171 -19.72 10.98 3.29
C MET A 171 -20.65 12.19 3.11
N THR A 172 -21.15 12.72 4.23
CA THR A 172 -22.12 13.83 4.22
C THR A 172 -21.42 15.16 3.90
N ASN A 173 -22.04 15.97 3.06
CA ASN A 173 -21.57 17.34 2.81
C ASN A 173 -21.47 18.14 4.12
N GLY A 174 -20.35 18.84 4.33
CA GLY A 174 -20.07 19.59 5.56
C GLY A 174 -19.51 18.76 6.70
N SER A 175 -19.37 17.44 6.55
CA SER A 175 -18.61 16.61 7.50
C SER A 175 -17.10 16.82 7.34
N THR A 176 -16.35 16.62 8.44
CA THR A 176 -14.89 16.77 8.46
C THR A 176 -14.22 15.43 8.18
N VAL A 177 -13.19 15.43 7.34
CA VAL A 177 -12.24 14.32 7.18
C VAL A 177 -11.08 14.56 8.15
N THR A 178 -10.81 13.58 9.02
CA THR A 178 -9.75 13.63 10.03
C THR A 178 -8.61 12.71 9.68
#